data_AF-A0A9X5X7R6-F1
#
_entry.id   AF-A0A9X5X7R6-F1
#
_cell.length_a   1.000
_cell.length_b   1.000
_cell.length_c   1.000
_cell.angle_alpha   90.00
_cell.angle_beta   90.00
_cell.angle_gamma   90.00
#
_symmetry.space_group_name_H-M   'P 1'
#
loop_
_entity.id
_entity.type
_entity.pdbx_description
1 polymer ?
#
loop_
_entity_poly.entity_id
_entity_poly.type
_entity_poly.pdbx_seq_one_letter_code
_entity_poly.pdbx_strand_id
1 'polypeptide(L)'
;RLTGWVSRLPSAAAPRLVALAGVLAISLVLAVQFPLLRKDRDPAHRPDNLAAVSAAAGRELRPGDPVLYLPSLTRRSALAYPAGFRGVRDVALKTSAMASGTLYGTEVGPRELRSRLERLDRVWLVCEPFVFRPNWHPDTSVATEEAKRAVLAREFTLREQIVRRGVTLRLYVRHR
;
A
#
# COMPACT_ATOMS: atom_id res chain seq x y z
N ARG A 1 37.82 -68.23 -20.36
CA ARG A 1 36.38 -68.33 -20.01
C ARG A 1 36.14 -67.48 -18.78
N LEU A 2 35.49 -66.33 -18.89
CA LEU A 2 34.71 -65.63 -17.85
C LEU A 2 34.05 -64.43 -18.55
N THR A 3 33.04 -64.74 -19.36
CA THR A 3 32.21 -63.75 -20.07
C THR A 3 30.97 -63.44 -19.25
N GLY A 4 30.81 -62.16 -18.92
CA GLY A 4 29.57 -61.42 -19.14
C GLY A 4 28.40 -61.70 -18.20
N TRP A 5 28.35 -60.99 -17.08
CA TRP A 5 27.10 -60.67 -16.38
C TRP A 5 26.96 -59.14 -16.28
N VAL A 6 26.68 -58.50 -17.41
CA VAL A 6 26.11 -57.15 -17.40
C VAL A 6 24.60 -57.35 -17.39
N SER A 7 24.02 -57.29 -16.19
CA SER A 7 22.58 -57.24 -15.99
C SER A 7 22.03 -55.97 -16.64
N ARG A 8 21.41 -56.13 -17.82
CA ARG A 8 20.57 -55.08 -18.41
C ARG A 8 19.32 -54.95 -17.55
N LEU A 9 19.26 -53.93 -16.72
CA LEU A 9 18.00 -53.51 -16.11
C LEU A 9 17.09 -52.96 -17.23
N PRO A 10 15.79 -53.32 -17.25
CA PRO A 10 14.87 -52.84 -18.27
C PRO A 10 14.63 -51.33 -18.12
N SER A 11 15.22 -50.56 -19.03
CA SER A 11 15.27 -49.08 -19.06
C SER A 11 13.91 -48.38 -19.30
N ALA A 12 12.84 -49.12 -19.60
CA ALA A 12 11.53 -48.51 -19.93
C ALA A 12 10.72 -48.05 -18.70
N ALA A 13 10.98 -48.58 -17.51
CA ALA A 13 10.25 -48.21 -16.29
C ALA A 13 10.85 -46.98 -15.58
N ALA A 14 12.15 -46.74 -15.74
CA ALA A 14 12.87 -45.62 -15.14
C ALA A 14 12.26 -44.24 -15.44
N PRO A 15 11.93 -43.87 -16.70
CA PRO A 15 11.36 -42.56 -16.98
C PRO A 15 9.96 -42.37 -16.40
N ARG A 16 9.13 -43.43 -16.35
CA ARG A 16 7.78 -43.37 -15.76
C ARG A 16 7.83 -43.24 -14.24
N LEU A 17 8.75 -43.94 -13.59
CA LEU A 17 8.96 -43.83 -12.14
C LEU A 17 9.52 -42.45 -11.76
N VAL A 18 10.44 -41.90 -12.55
CA VAL A 18 10.95 -40.53 -12.37
C VAL A 18 9.83 -39.50 -12.53
N ALA A 19 8.98 -39.64 -13.56
CA ALA A 19 7.84 -38.76 -13.75
C ALA A 19 6.84 -38.86 -12.58
N LEU A 20 6.52 -40.06 -12.13
CA LEU A 20 5.62 -40.29 -10.99
C LEU A 20 6.19 -39.67 -9.70
N ALA A 21 7.47 -39.86 -9.43
CA ALA A 21 8.15 -39.26 -8.29
C ALA A 21 8.14 -37.73 -8.36
N GLY A 22 8.33 -37.16 -9.56
CA GLY A 22 8.23 -35.72 -9.79
C GLY A 22 6.82 -35.18 -9.52
N VAL A 23 5.78 -35.85 -10.03
CA VAL A 23 4.38 -35.49 -9.76
C VAL A 23 4.06 -35.59 -8.27
N LEU A 24 4.52 -36.65 -7.59
CA LEU A 24 4.34 -36.82 -6.16
C LEU A 24 5.02 -35.69 -5.37
N ALA A 25 6.25 -35.34 -5.73
CA ALA A 25 7.00 -34.26 -5.08
C ALA A 25 6.30 -32.90 -5.23
N ILE A 26 5.87 -32.55 -6.45
CA ILE A 26 5.11 -31.31 -6.70
C ILE A 26 3.79 -31.31 -5.94
N SER A 27 3.06 -32.43 -5.95
CA SER A 27 1.78 -32.57 -5.24
C SER A 27 1.95 -32.41 -3.74
N LEU A 28 3.03 -32.93 -3.16
CA LEU A 28 3.34 -32.78 -1.74
C LEU A 28 3.66 -31.32 -1.39
N VAL A 29 4.47 -30.63 -2.22
CA VAL A 29 4.73 -29.19 -2.03
C VAL A 29 3.43 -28.40 -2.08
N LEU A 30 2.56 -28.66 -3.06
CA LEU A 30 1.27 -27.99 -3.15
C LEU A 30 0.37 -28.29 -1.94
N ALA A 31 0.30 -29.54 -1.48
CA ALA A 31 -0.49 -29.94 -0.33
C ALA A 31 -0.05 -29.23 0.96
N VAL A 32 1.26 -29.07 1.17
CA VAL A 32 1.82 -28.35 2.32
C VAL A 32 1.64 -26.84 2.19
N GLN A 33 1.86 -26.27 0.99
CA GLN A 33 1.79 -24.83 0.77
C GLN A 33 0.35 -24.31 0.70
N PHE A 34 -0.61 -25.11 0.25
CA PHE A 34 -2.00 -24.70 0.07
C PHE A 34 -2.65 -24.08 1.33
N PRO A 35 -2.61 -24.70 2.53
CA PRO A 35 -3.19 -24.09 3.72
C PRO A 35 -2.49 -22.78 4.13
N LEU A 36 -1.17 -22.68 3.93
CA LEU A 36 -0.40 -21.45 4.18
C LEU A 36 -0.85 -20.32 3.24
N LEU A 37 -0.94 -20.62 1.94
CA LEU A 37 -1.43 -19.67 0.94
C LEU A 37 -2.88 -19.26 1.19
N ARG A 38 -3.74 -20.17 1.69
CA ARG A 38 -5.10 -19.82 2.10
C ARG A 38 -5.11 -18.87 3.29
N LYS A 39 -4.25 -19.09 4.28
CA LYS A 39 -4.11 -18.21 5.44
C LYS A 39 -3.62 -16.82 5.04
N ASP A 40 -2.66 -16.73 4.12
CA ASP A 40 -2.17 -15.44 3.61
C ASP A 40 -3.22 -14.68 2.78
N ARG A 41 -4.18 -15.39 2.19
CA ARG A 41 -5.30 -14.81 1.45
C ARG A 41 -6.49 -14.42 2.33
N ASP A 42 -6.45 -14.73 3.63
CA ASP A 42 -7.49 -14.32 4.55
C ASP A 42 -7.46 -12.79 4.73
N PRO A 43 -8.50 -12.06 4.30
CA PRO A 43 -8.56 -10.61 4.46
C PRO A 43 -8.48 -10.16 5.91
N ALA A 44 -8.85 -11.02 6.88
CA ALA A 44 -8.77 -10.71 8.30
C ALA A 44 -7.31 -10.58 8.81
N HIS A 45 -6.36 -11.22 8.12
CA HIS A 45 -4.93 -11.15 8.42
C HIS A 45 -4.22 -10.03 7.67
N ARG A 46 -4.93 -9.29 6.81
CA ARG A 46 -4.34 -8.20 6.04
C ARG A 46 -4.10 -6.99 6.96
N PRO A 47 -2.86 -6.50 7.07
CA PRO A 47 -2.56 -5.37 7.95
C PRO A 47 -3.22 -4.06 7.49
N ASP A 48 -3.57 -3.95 6.20
CA ASP A 48 -4.21 -2.79 5.60
C ASP A 48 -5.62 -3.09 5.04
N ASN A 49 -6.61 -2.27 5.40
CA ASN A 49 -7.97 -2.34 4.86
C ASN A 49 -8.30 -1.09 4.03
N LEU A 50 -7.81 -1.07 2.78
CA LEU A 50 -7.96 0.07 1.87
C LEU A 50 -9.43 0.36 1.50
N ALA A 51 -10.26 -0.69 1.43
CA ALA A 51 -11.68 -0.55 1.16
C ALA A 51 -12.39 0.17 2.31
N ALA A 52 -12.03 -0.11 3.57
CA ALA A 52 -12.55 0.60 4.73
C ALA A 52 -12.11 2.08 4.73
N VAL A 53 -10.87 2.36 4.31
CA VAL A 53 -10.38 3.74 4.14
C VAL A 53 -11.21 4.48 3.11
N SER A 54 -11.48 3.86 1.95
CA SER A 54 -12.33 4.44 0.91
C SER A 54 -13.78 4.64 1.39
N ALA A 55 -14.37 3.67 2.09
CA ALA A 55 -15.71 3.80 2.63
C ALA A 55 -15.83 4.91 3.68
N ALA A 56 -14.79 5.11 4.51
CA ALA A 56 -14.73 6.26 5.41
C ALA A 56 -14.59 7.57 4.63
N ALA A 57 -13.67 7.63 3.67
CA ALA A 57 -13.50 8.81 2.81
C ALA A 57 -14.81 9.22 2.10
N GLY A 58 -15.59 8.27 1.58
CA GLY A 58 -16.87 8.56 0.93
C GLY A 58 -17.97 9.05 1.87
N ARG A 59 -17.82 8.90 3.19
CA ARG A 59 -18.75 9.46 4.19
C ARG A 59 -18.36 10.87 4.62
N GLU A 60 -17.06 11.13 4.71
CA GLU A 60 -16.53 12.36 5.30
C GLU A 60 -16.14 13.42 4.27
N LEU A 61 -15.55 12.99 3.15
CA LEU A 61 -15.02 13.88 2.12
C LEU A 61 -16.11 14.34 1.17
N ARG A 62 -16.04 15.61 0.79
CA ARG A 62 -16.89 16.21 -0.24
C ARG A 62 -16.10 16.45 -1.52
N PRO A 63 -16.75 16.47 -2.69
CA PRO A 63 -16.09 16.93 -3.91
C PRO A 63 -15.43 18.30 -3.71
N GLY A 64 -14.18 18.43 -4.16
CA GLY A 64 -13.36 19.63 -3.98
C GLY A 64 -12.56 19.69 -2.68
N ASP A 65 -12.81 18.79 -1.71
CA ASP A 65 -12.05 18.80 -0.47
C ASP A 65 -10.56 18.58 -0.75
N PRO A 66 -9.68 19.42 -0.17
CA PRO A 66 -8.24 19.24 -0.27
C PRO A 66 -7.79 18.05 0.59
N VAL A 67 -7.12 17.09 -0.03
CA VAL A 67 -6.61 15.87 0.59
C VAL A 67 -5.09 15.83 0.49
N LEU A 68 -4.45 15.40 1.57
CA LEU A 68 -3.03 15.15 1.69
C LEU A 68 -2.80 13.69 2.09
N TYR A 69 -1.92 13.01 1.38
CA TYR A 69 -1.52 11.63 1.67
C TYR A 69 -0.16 11.64 2.36
N LEU A 70 -0.05 11.04 3.55
CA LEU A 70 1.20 10.97 4.31
C LEU A 70 1.43 9.56 4.86
N PRO A 71 2.51 8.85 4.46
CA PRO A 71 3.32 9.15 3.27
C PRO A 71 2.52 8.99 1.98
N SER A 72 3.08 9.42 0.85
CA SER A 72 2.50 9.32 -0.50
C SER A 72 1.97 7.92 -0.85
N LEU A 73 2.54 6.85 -0.28
CA LEU A 73 2.04 5.48 -0.46
C LEU A 73 0.59 5.29 0.01
N THR A 74 0.08 6.12 0.94
CA THR A 74 -1.32 6.00 1.41
C THR A 74 -2.33 6.34 0.32
N ARG A 75 -1.88 6.96 -0.78
CA ARG A 75 -2.64 7.13 -2.02
C ARG A 75 -3.08 5.80 -2.64
N ARG A 76 -2.46 4.66 -2.26
CA ARG A 76 -2.91 3.31 -2.63
C ARG A 76 -4.39 3.06 -2.38
N SER A 77 -4.97 3.67 -1.34
CA SER A 77 -6.40 3.55 -1.03
C SER A 77 -7.26 4.17 -2.14
N ALA A 78 -6.88 5.35 -2.62
CA ALA A 78 -7.59 6.04 -3.70
C ALA A 78 -7.37 5.38 -5.07
N LEU A 79 -6.20 4.78 -5.29
CA LEU A 79 -5.90 4.06 -6.53
C LEU A 79 -6.63 2.71 -6.60
N ALA A 80 -6.66 1.95 -5.51
CA ALA A 80 -7.30 0.64 -5.46
C ALA A 80 -8.83 0.73 -5.30
N TYR A 81 -9.32 1.72 -4.55
CA TYR A 81 -10.74 1.91 -4.24
C TYR A 81 -11.15 3.38 -4.44
N PRO A 82 -11.30 3.83 -5.70
CA PRO A 82 -11.47 5.26 -6.02
C PRO A 82 -12.81 5.86 -5.60
N ALA A 83 -13.85 5.05 -5.34
CA ALA A 83 -15.20 5.53 -5.12
C ALA A 83 -15.31 6.56 -3.98
N GLY A 84 -14.63 6.33 -2.84
CA GLY A 84 -14.63 7.24 -1.69
C GLY A 84 -13.78 8.51 -1.86
N PHE A 85 -12.96 8.58 -2.90
CA PHE A 85 -12.08 9.71 -3.18
C PHE A 85 -12.50 10.47 -4.45
N ARG A 86 -13.69 10.19 -4.99
CA ARG A 86 -14.16 10.81 -6.22
C ARG A 86 -14.31 12.32 -6.03
N GLY A 87 -13.63 13.09 -6.88
CA GLY A 87 -13.72 14.55 -6.90
C GLY A 87 -12.92 15.26 -5.81
N VAL A 88 -12.16 14.54 -4.97
CA VAL A 88 -11.25 15.18 -4.02
C VAL A 88 -10.03 15.74 -4.74
N ARG A 89 -9.40 16.75 -4.17
CA ARG A 89 -8.20 17.37 -4.73
C ARG A 89 -6.97 16.96 -3.94
N ASP A 90 -6.12 16.12 -4.54
CA ASP A 90 -4.81 15.81 -3.97
C ASP A 90 -3.89 17.04 -4.07
N VAL A 91 -3.55 17.63 -2.92
CA VAL A 91 -2.79 18.88 -2.83
C VAL A 91 -1.32 18.68 -3.20
N ALA A 92 -0.75 17.51 -2.87
CA ALA A 92 0.65 17.22 -3.06
C ALA A 92 0.97 16.65 -4.46
N LEU A 93 -0.02 16.08 -5.15
CA LEU A 93 0.19 15.46 -6.46
C LEU A 93 0.61 16.49 -7.53
N LYS A 94 1.68 16.16 -8.25
CA LYS A 94 2.14 16.87 -9.44
C LYS A 94 1.71 16.12 -10.70
N THR A 95 2.07 14.84 -10.78
CA THR A 95 1.76 13.97 -11.92
C THR A 95 1.14 12.68 -11.41
N SER A 96 0.04 12.23 -12.03
CA SER A 96 -0.65 11.00 -11.65
C SER A 96 0.21 9.76 -11.87
N ALA A 97 -0.08 8.67 -11.14
CA ALA A 97 0.62 7.39 -11.27
C ALA A 97 0.68 6.88 -12.72
N MET A 98 -0.44 6.99 -13.44
CA MET A 98 -0.54 6.59 -14.85
C MET A 98 0.35 7.45 -15.75
N ALA A 99 0.40 8.76 -15.53
CA ALA A 99 1.17 9.67 -16.38
C ALA A 99 2.67 9.68 -16.06
N SER A 100 3.06 9.41 -14.81
CA SER A 100 4.47 9.35 -14.40
C SER A 100 5.10 7.98 -14.57
N GLY A 101 4.31 6.91 -14.74
CA GLY A 101 4.80 5.54 -14.68
C GLY A 101 5.30 5.13 -13.28
N THR A 102 4.92 5.86 -12.23
CA THR A 102 5.27 5.54 -10.84
C THR A 102 4.06 5.01 -10.07
N LEU A 103 4.28 4.18 -9.04
CA LEU A 103 3.20 3.50 -8.34
C LEU A 103 2.16 4.46 -7.70
N TYR A 104 2.61 5.62 -7.23
CA TYR A 104 1.77 6.59 -6.50
C TYR A 104 1.73 7.98 -7.14
N GLY A 105 2.25 8.14 -8.36
CA GLY A 105 2.47 9.45 -8.95
C GLY A 105 3.71 10.14 -8.40
N THR A 106 3.95 11.37 -8.85
CA THR A 106 5.03 12.22 -8.34
C THR A 106 4.43 13.42 -7.64
N GLU A 107 5.05 13.84 -6.56
CA GLU A 107 4.59 14.97 -5.77
C GLU A 107 5.36 16.24 -6.12
N VAL A 108 4.77 17.38 -5.79
CA VAL A 108 5.48 18.66 -5.85
C VAL A 108 6.59 18.74 -4.81
N GLY A 109 7.55 19.62 -5.04
CA GLY A 109 8.62 19.88 -4.07
C GLY A 109 8.11 20.63 -2.82
N PRO A 110 8.91 20.67 -1.74
CA PRO A 110 8.53 21.29 -0.46
C PRO A 110 8.02 22.73 -0.55
N ARG A 111 8.66 23.57 -1.37
CA ARG A 111 8.30 24.99 -1.53
C ARG A 111 6.90 25.15 -2.15
N GLU A 112 6.64 24.41 -3.22
CA GLU A 112 5.34 24.41 -3.90
C GLU A 112 4.25 23.81 -3.01
N LEU A 113 4.56 22.74 -2.28
CA LEU A 113 3.63 22.16 -1.31
C LEU A 113 3.21 23.19 -0.24
N ARG A 114 4.17 23.93 0.33
CA ARG A 114 3.88 24.98 1.32
C ARG A 114 2.97 26.05 0.72
N SER A 115 3.31 26.57 -0.47
CA SER A 115 2.48 27.59 -1.14
C SER A 115 1.05 27.09 -1.46
N ARG A 116 0.88 25.80 -1.77
CA ARG A 116 -0.45 25.21 -1.97
C ARG A 116 -1.22 25.11 -0.66
N LEU A 117 -0.57 24.69 0.44
CA LEU A 117 -1.19 24.56 1.75
C LEU A 117 -1.52 25.91 2.38
N GLU A 118 -0.69 26.95 2.16
CA GLU A 118 -0.90 28.34 2.61
C GLU A 118 -2.27 28.90 2.19
N ARG A 119 -2.77 28.49 1.03
CA ARG A 119 -4.06 28.94 0.47
C ARG A 119 -5.28 28.19 1.01
N LEU A 120 -5.08 27.30 1.98
CA LEU A 120 -6.14 26.43 2.51
C LEU A 120 -6.41 26.72 3.98
N ASP A 121 -7.68 26.91 4.31
CA ASP A 121 -8.16 26.99 5.69
C ASP A 121 -8.30 25.62 6.34
N ARG A 122 -8.46 24.56 5.54
CA ARG A 122 -8.58 23.19 6.00
C ARG A 122 -7.95 22.19 5.03
N VAL A 123 -7.51 21.05 5.54
CA VAL A 123 -6.99 19.94 4.74
C VAL A 123 -7.30 18.61 5.42
N TRP A 124 -7.76 17.64 4.64
CA TRP A 124 -7.91 16.26 5.07
C TRP A 124 -6.59 15.52 4.91
N LEU A 125 -6.18 14.77 5.94
CA LEU A 125 -5.03 13.90 5.91
C LEU A 125 -5.49 12.44 5.88
N VAL A 126 -5.04 11.71 4.86
CA VAL A 126 -5.13 10.26 4.78
C VAL A 126 -3.76 9.69 5.11
N CYS A 127 -3.66 9.01 6.23
CA CYS A 127 -2.39 8.53 6.75
C CYS A 127 -2.50 7.10 7.28
N GLU A 128 -1.35 6.53 7.60
CA GLU A 128 -1.27 5.29 8.36
C GLU A 128 -0.97 5.60 9.83
N PRO A 129 -1.42 4.77 10.79
CA PRO A 129 -1.17 5.02 12.21
C PRO A 129 0.32 5.15 12.57
N PHE A 130 1.21 4.51 11.81
CA PHE A 130 2.65 4.53 12.09
C PHE A 130 3.29 5.90 11.88
N VAL A 131 2.67 6.79 11.10
CA VAL A 131 3.21 8.13 10.77
C VAL A 131 3.40 9.02 12.00
N PHE A 132 2.65 8.74 13.06
CA PHE A 132 2.72 9.46 14.32
C PHE A 132 3.52 8.72 15.40
N ARG A 133 4.14 7.58 15.05
CA ARG A 133 5.05 6.91 15.99
C ARG A 133 6.34 7.73 16.11
N PRO A 134 6.91 7.86 17.33
CA PRO A 134 8.09 8.70 17.55
C PRO A 134 9.31 8.29 16.72
N ASN A 135 9.40 7.01 16.39
CA ASN A 135 10.51 6.40 15.64
C ASN A 135 10.24 6.33 14.13
N TRP A 136 9.09 6.80 13.66
CA TRP A 136 8.84 6.89 12.24
C TRP A 136 9.43 8.20 11.72
N HIS A 137 10.39 8.07 10.81
CA HIS A 137 10.91 9.16 10.04
C HIS A 137 10.64 8.84 8.58
N PRO A 138 10.08 9.79 7.79
CA PRO A 138 10.09 9.61 6.35
C PRO A 138 11.54 9.44 5.93
N ASP A 139 11.79 8.55 4.96
CA ASP A 139 13.11 8.46 4.34
C ASP A 139 13.53 9.89 3.94
N THR A 140 14.68 10.34 4.42
CA THR A 140 15.17 11.72 4.25
C THR A 140 15.37 12.08 2.78
N SER A 141 15.41 11.08 1.89
CA SER A 141 15.34 11.26 0.44
C SER A 141 14.00 11.84 -0.07
N VAL A 142 12.95 11.89 0.77
CA VAL A 142 11.62 12.40 0.41
C VAL A 142 11.28 13.68 1.19
N ALA A 143 12.01 14.77 0.88
CA ALA A 143 11.86 16.08 1.51
C ALA A 143 10.41 16.61 1.56
N THR A 144 9.57 16.21 0.61
CA THR A 144 8.15 16.56 0.58
C THR A 144 7.36 15.97 1.75
N GLU A 145 7.66 14.75 2.21
CA GLU A 145 6.95 14.15 3.34
C GLU A 145 7.24 14.87 4.65
N GLU A 146 8.50 15.25 4.88
CA GLU A 146 8.86 16.06 6.05
C GLU A 146 8.20 17.44 5.97
N ALA A 147 8.10 18.02 4.77
CA ALA A 147 7.39 19.29 4.58
C ALA A 147 5.89 19.17 4.91
N LYS A 148 5.21 18.08 4.53
CA LYS A 148 3.82 17.81 4.93
C LYS A 148 3.69 17.80 6.45
N ARG A 149 4.55 17.02 7.13
CA ARG A 149 4.53 16.88 8.59
C ARG A 149 4.80 18.21 9.28
N ALA A 150 5.82 18.93 8.83
CA ALA A 150 6.22 20.22 9.39
C ALA A 150 5.12 21.28 9.22
N VAL A 151 4.48 21.37 8.05
CA VAL A 151 3.39 22.34 7.82
C VAL A 151 2.17 21.98 8.66
N LEU A 152 1.76 20.71 8.68
CA LEU A 152 0.62 20.28 9.51
C LEU A 152 0.86 20.55 11.00
N ALA A 153 2.09 20.38 11.48
CA ALA A 153 2.44 20.61 12.88
C ALA A 153 2.54 22.10 13.26
N ARG A 154 2.92 22.97 12.31
CA ARG A 154 3.17 24.40 12.57
C ARG A 154 2.00 25.31 12.25
N GLU A 155 1.19 24.95 11.26
CA GLU A 155 0.19 25.84 10.66
C GLU A 155 -1.24 25.36 10.87
N PHE A 156 -1.44 24.11 11.29
CA PHE A 156 -2.76 23.53 11.43
C PHE A 156 -2.98 22.89 12.80
N THR A 157 -4.24 22.86 13.22
CA THR A 157 -4.72 22.10 14.36
C THR A 157 -5.57 20.92 13.91
N LEU A 158 -5.42 19.80 14.60
CA LEU A 158 -6.30 18.65 14.41
C LEU A 158 -7.71 19.01 14.93
N ARG A 159 -8.70 18.98 14.04
CA ARG A 159 -10.10 19.24 14.38
C ARG A 159 -10.89 17.95 14.57
N GLU A 160 -10.64 16.96 13.72
CA GLU A 160 -11.37 15.69 13.73
C GLU A 160 -10.43 14.54 13.37
N GLN A 161 -10.67 13.38 13.98
CA GLN A 161 -9.87 12.18 13.74
C GLN A 161 -10.74 10.93 13.75
N ILE A 162 -10.58 10.12 12.70
CA ILE A 162 -11.24 8.82 12.53
C ILE A 162 -10.15 7.76 12.46
N VAL A 163 -9.99 7.01 13.57
CA VAL A 163 -9.05 5.87 13.67
C VAL A 163 -9.80 4.60 14.00
N ARG A 164 -10.15 3.80 12.98
CA ARG A 164 -10.82 2.51 13.17
C ARG A 164 -10.38 1.53 12.09
N ARG A 165 -9.97 0.31 12.48
CA ARG A 165 -9.73 -0.83 11.57
C ARG A 165 -8.80 -0.50 10.37
N GLY A 166 -7.67 0.14 10.63
CA GLY A 166 -6.71 0.53 9.57
C GLY A 166 -7.06 1.81 8.82
N VAL A 167 -8.15 2.49 9.17
CA VAL A 167 -8.48 3.83 8.68
C VAL A 167 -7.80 4.86 9.57
N THR A 168 -7.06 5.81 8.97
CA THR A 168 -6.65 7.05 9.64
C THR A 168 -6.96 8.24 8.73
N LEU A 169 -8.15 8.81 8.93
CA LEU A 169 -8.54 10.10 8.34
C LEU A 169 -8.50 11.17 9.43
N ARG A 170 -7.94 12.33 9.11
CA ARG A 170 -7.84 13.45 10.04
C ARG A 170 -8.19 14.75 9.32
N LEU A 171 -9.01 15.60 9.93
CA LEU A 171 -9.26 16.94 9.45
C LEU A 171 -8.37 17.93 10.20
N TYR A 172 -7.59 18.69 9.45
CA TYR A 172 -6.75 19.76 9.95
C TYR A 172 -7.34 21.11 9.54
N VAL A 173 -7.36 22.07 10.47
CA VAL A 173 -7.84 23.44 10.26
C VAL A 173 -6.73 24.42 10.63
N ARG A 174 -6.49 25.41 9.77
CA ARG A 174 -5.41 26.38 9.91
C ARG A 174 -5.55 27.19 11.21
N HIS A 175 -4.43 27.53 11.84
CA HIS A 175 -4.41 28.51 12.92
C HIS A 175 -4.97 29.83 12.41
N ARG A 176 -6.01 30.35 13.06
CA ARG A 176 -6.45 31.73 12.82
C ARG A 176 -5.47 32.72 13.43
#